data_AF-A0A3F2UGW4-F1
#
_entry.id   AF-A0A3F2UGW4-F1
#
_cell.length_a   1.000
_cell.length_b   1.000
_cell.length_c   1.000
_cell.angle_alpha   90.00
_cell.angle_beta   90.00
_cell.angle_gamma   90.00
#
_symmetry.space_group_name_H-M   'P 1'
#
loop_
_entity.id
_entity.type
_entity.pdbx_description
1 polymer ?
#
loop_
_entity_poly.entity_id
_entity_poly.type
_entity_poly.pdbx_seq_one_letter_code
_entity_poly.pdbx_strand_id
1 'polypeptide(L)'
;MKTATGLAFAAVLLAACSTSGNSGASLDAVAEGAASQRPAASVGPESADANEGIPRATAAGTSPIKPEIQAAFCQDQVAFMQSVEPQFATAHPPVVAADGSTTIEVTVAKDGEGAKTFDCRLDASNRFTGVTTASIQGAL
;
A
#
# COMPACT_ATOMS: atom_id res chain seq x y z
N MET A 1 -48.73 4.45 -15.92
CA MET A 1 -49.02 5.30 -17.09
C MET A 1 -48.24 6.60 -16.93
N LYS A 2 -47.54 7.06 -17.99
CA LYS A 2 -46.88 8.39 -18.19
C LYS A 2 -45.66 8.69 -17.27
N THR A 3 -44.48 9.15 -17.70
CA THR A 3 -43.89 9.68 -18.97
C THR A 3 -42.37 9.83 -18.69
N ALA A 4 -41.42 9.22 -19.41
CA ALA A 4 -40.76 9.66 -20.66
C ALA A 4 -39.71 10.81 -20.54
N THR A 5 -38.59 10.62 -21.27
CA THR A 5 -37.63 11.62 -21.86
C THR A 5 -36.52 12.15 -20.94
N GLY A 6 -35.21 12.19 -21.27
CA GLY A 6 -34.42 11.82 -22.46
C GLY A 6 -32.96 12.35 -22.36
N LEU A 7 -32.02 11.72 -23.11
CA LEU A 7 -30.84 12.24 -23.88
C LEU A 7 -30.14 13.55 -23.45
N ALA A 8 -28.81 13.80 -23.52
CA ALA A 8 -27.70 13.24 -24.31
C ALA A 8 -26.32 13.84 -23.87
N PHE A 9 -25.25 13.12 -24.20
CA PHE A 9 -23.89 13.51 -24.64
C PHE A 9 -23.25 14.87 -24.29
N ALA A 10 -22.02 14.81 -23.76
CA ALA A 10 -20.91 15.64 -24.22
C ALA A 10 -19.55 14.95 -23.96
N ALA A 11 -18.94 14.43 -25.02
CA ALA A 11 -17.54 14.01 -25.04
C ALA A 11 -16.68 15.24 -25.40
N VAL A 12 -15.70 15.57 -24.57
CA VAL A 12 -14.70 16.60 -24.88
C VAL A 12 -13.38 15.89 -25.13
N LEU A 13 -13.03 15.78 -26.41
CA LEU A 13 -11.70 15.45 -26.90
C LEU A 13 -10.91 16.76 -27.03
N LEU A 14 -9.79 16.88 -26.32
CA LEU A 14 -8.77 17.89 -26.60
C LEU A 14 -7.50 17.19 -27.07
N ALA A 15 -7.26 17.31 -28.38
CA ALA A 15 -5.99 17.02 -29.03
C ALA A 15 -5.14 18.30 -29.06
N ALA A 16 -3.83 18.17 -28.82
CA ALA A 16 -2.82 19.05 -29.40
C ALA A 16 -1.44 18.36 -29.41
N CYS A 17 -0.93 18.13 -30.61
CA CYS A 17 0.44 17.72 -30.91
C CYS A 17 1.40 18.91 -30.79
N SER A 18 2.68 18.67 -30.48
CA SER A 18 3.82 18.85 -31.42
C SER A 18 5.19 18.83 -30.74
N THR A 19 6.01 17.88 -31.20
CA THR A 19 7.47 17.80 -31.43
C THR A 19 8.39 18.97 -31.03
N SER A 20 9.60 18.64 -30.52
CA SER A 20 10.92 18.90 -31.16
C SER A 20 12.06 19.00 -30.14
N GLY A 21 13.19 18.33 -30.40
CA GLY A 21 14.48 18.71 -29.82
C GLY A 21 15.43 17.58 -29.45
N ASN A 22 15.93 16.83 -30.42
CA ASN A 22 17.14 16.00 -30.29
C ASN A 22 18.38 16.85 -30.57
N SER A 23 19.40 16.83 -29.70
CA SER A 23 20.82 17.04 -30.05
C SER A 23 21.70 16.79 -28.82
N GLY A 24 22.52 15.74 -28.87
CA GLY A 24 23.50 15.44 -27.84
C GLY A 24 24.21 14.13 -28.11
N ALA A 25 24.87 14.04 -29.27
CA ALA A 25 25.76 12.95 -29.62
C ALA A 25 27.03 12.99 -28.77
N SER A 26 27.45 11.83 -28.26
CA SER A 26 28.86 11.48 -28.17
C SER A 26 28.98 9.96 -28.25
N LEU A 27 29.41 9.51 -29.43
CA LEU A 27 29.90 8.19 -29.71
C LEU A 27 31.28 8.05 -29.03
N ASP A 28 31.51 6.96 -28.31
CA ASP A 28 32.82 6.33 -28.29
C ASP A 28 32.62 4.82 -28.19
N ALA A 29 33.30 4.12 -29.09
CA ALA A 29 33.19 2.69 -29.35
C ALA A 29 34.53 2.01 -29.00
N VAL A 30 34.55 0.68 -29.15
CA VAL A 30 35.66 -0.29 -29.08
C VAL A 30 35.94 -0.85 -27.67
N ALA A 31 36.16 -2.16 -27.45
CA ALA A 31 36.20 -3.34 -28.31
C ALA A 31 36.06 -4.60 -27.43
N GLU A 32 35.74 -5.71 -28.10
CA GLU A 32 35.54 -7.06 -27.59
C GLU A 32 36.75 -7.67 -26.85
N GLY A 33 36.45 -8.55 -25.88
CA GLY A 33 37.42 -9.45 -25.25
C GLY A 33 36.71 -10.56 -24.49
N ALA A 34 36.55 -11.71 -25.13
CA ALA A 34 35.96 -12.92 -24.56
C ALA A 34 36.86 -13.59 -23.51
N ALA A 35 36.28 -14.13 -22.43
CA ALA A 35 36.53 -15.49 -21.90
C ALA A 35 35.89 -15.72 -20.52
N SER A 36 34.93 -16.66 -20.49
CA SER A 36 34.82 -17.79 -19.55
C SER A 36 35.22 -17.60 -18.07
N GLN A 37 34.25 -17.75 -17.16
CA GLN A 37 34.25 -18.79 -16.12
C GLN A 37 32.90 -18.92 -15.40
N ARG A 38 32.48 -20.17 -15.17
CA ARG A 38 31.25 -20.63 -14.49
C ARG A 38 31.43 -20.62 -12.95
N PRO A 39 30.41 -20.98 -12.14
CA PRO A 39 29.86 -20.17 -11.04
C PRO A 39 30.36 -20.55 -9.64
N ALA A 40 30.13 -19.68 -8.65
CA ALA A 40 30.14 -20.07 -7.24
C ALA A 40 29.15 -19.26 -6.39
N ALA A 41 28.26 -20.01 -5.73
CA ALA A 41 27.79 -19.87 -4.36
C ALA A 41 27.05 -18.61 -3.87
N SER A 42 25.88 -18.89 -3.32
CA SER A 42 25.10 -18.10 -2.37
C SER A 42 25.92 -17.54 -1.21
N VAL A 43 25.72 -16.27 -0.87
CA VAL A 43 25.70 -15.71 0.50
C VAL A 43 25.06 -14.32 0.44
N GLY A 44 24.07 -14.07 1.31
CA GLY A 44 23.20 -12.90 1.25
C GLY A 44 23.86 -11.59 1.73
N PRO A 45 23.17 -10.45 1.57
CA PRO A 45 23.53 -9.24 2.28
C PRO A 45 22.60 -9.07 3.49
N GLU A 46 23.11 -9.41 4.67
CA GLU A 46 22.79 -8.65 5.87
C GLU A 46 23.88 -7.57 5.97
N SER A 47 23.49 -6.30 5.83
CA SER A 47 24.12 -5.16 6.51
C SER A 47 23.30 -3.91 6.24
N ALA A 48 22.79 -3.38 7.34
CA ALA A 48 22.06 -2.15 7.49
C ALA A 48 22.83 -0.95 6.92
N ASP A 49 22.16 -0.17 6.08
CA ASP A 49 22.52 1.21 5.80
C ASP A 49 21.44 2.11 6.41
N ALA A 50 21.87 2.94 7.35
CA ALA A 50 21.07 3.97 7.97
C ALA A 50 21.02 5.17 7.01
N ASN A 51 19.95 5.26 6.22
CA ASN A 51 19.56 6.52 5.59
C ASN A 51 18.02 6.62 5.54
N GLU A 52 17.54 7.67 6.19
CA GLU A 52 16.16 8.15 6.21
C GLU A 52 15.53 8.16 4.81
N GLY A 53 14.37 7.51 4.68
CA GLY A 53 13.65 7.41 3.42
C GLY A 53 13.44 5.98 2.92
N ILE A 54 13.31 5.01 3.82
CA ILE A 54 12.74 3.72 3.42
C ILE A 54 11.26 3.98 3.10
N PRO A 55 10.77 3.71 1.87
CA PRO A 55 9.34 3.49 1.70
C PRO A 55 9.01 2.27 2.55
N ARG A 56 8.53 2.50 3.78
CA ARG A 56 8.03 1.46 4.67
C ARG A 56 6.98 0.72 3.85
N ALA A 57 7.34 -0.46 3.37
CA ALA A 57 6.50 -1.20 2.46
C ALA A 57 5.13 -1.34 3.11
N THR A 58 4.07 -0.93 2.41
CA THR A 58 2.74 -1.50 2.60
C THR A 58 2.87 -2.98 2.29
N ALA A 59 3.36 -3.74 3.26
CA ALA A 59 3.43 -5.16 3.18
C ALA A 59 1.98 -5.62 3.21
N ALA A 60 1.41 -5.89 2.03
CA ALA A 60 0.61 -7.09 1.86
C ALA A 60 1.50 -8.27 2.30
N GLY A 61 1.63 -8.42 3.62
CA GLY A 61 2.56 -9.34 4.25
C GLY A 61 2.05 -10.73 3.97
N THR A 62 2.67 -11.40 3.00
CA THR A 62 2.31 -12.78 2.71
C THR A 62 2.61 -13.65 3.91
N SER A 63 3.57 -13.32 4.78
CA SER A 63 3.89 -14.12 5.97
C SER A 63 2.83 -14.00 7.09
N PRO A 64 2.56 -15.09 7.82
CA PRO A 64 1.71 -15.04 9.02
C PRO A 64 2.24 -14.08 10.08
N ILE A 65 1.34 -13.32 10.69
CA ILE A 65 1.60 -12.39 11.78
C ILE A 65 1.20 -13.07 13.08
N LYS A 66 2.11 -13.13 14.05
CA LYS A 66 1.81 -13.78 15.33
C LYS A 66 0.72 -13.00 16.08
N PRO A 67 -0.27 -13.68 16.70
CA PRO A 67 -1.41 -13.02 17.37
C PRO A 67 -1.01 -11.89 18.32
N GLU A 68 0.07 -12.07 19.07
CA GLU A 68 0.55 -11.11 20.08
C GLU A 68 1.04 -9.77 19.50
N ILE A 69 1.36 -9.71 18.19
CA ILE A 69 1.82 -8.47 17.53
C ILE A 69 0.82 -7.91 16.52
N GLN A 70 -0.32 -8.57 16.29
CA GLN A 70 -1.26 -8.18 15.22
C GLN A 70 -1.81 -6.76 15.41
N ALA A 71 -2.17 -6.39 16.64
CA ALA A 71 -2.70 -5.07 16.94
C ALA A 71 -1.68 -3.95 16.64
N ALA A 72 -0.44 -4.12 17.10
CA ALA A 72 0.64 -3.17 16.85
C ALA A 72 0.97 -3.08 15.34
N PHE A 73 1.01 -4.22 14.65
CA PHE A 73 1.18 -4.26 13.20
C PHE A 73 0.06 -3.49 12.49
N CYS A 74 -1.20 -3.74 12.83
CA CYS A 74 -2.34 -3.05 12.21
C CYS A 74 -2.33 -1.55 12.49
N GLN A 75 -1.95 -1.14 13.70
CA GLN A 75 -1.75 0.27 14.05
C GLN A 75 -0.72 0.94 13.14
N ASP A 76 0.45 0.32 12.96
CA ASP A 76 1.53 0.83 12.11
C ASP A 76 1.11 0.92 10.63
N GLN A 77 0.41 -0.10 10.11
CA GLN A 77 -0.06 -0.10 8.71
C GLN A 77 -1.07 1.02 8.45
N VAL A 78 -2.01 1.24 9.37
CA VAL A 78 -3.01 2.29 9.23
C VAL A 78 -2.39 3.67 9.41
N ALA A 79 -1.48 3.85 10.38
CA ALA A 79 -0.75 5.09 10.57
C ALA A 79 0.07 5.46 9.32
N PHE A 80 0.78 4.49 8.74
CA PHE A 80 1.50 4.64 7.49
C PHE A 80 0.57 5.05 6.34
N MET A 81 -0.54 4.33 6.15
CA MET A 81 -1.51 4.61 5.09
C MET A 81 -2.12 6.02 5.20
N GLN A 82 -2.35 6.50 6.42
CA GLN A 82 -2.89 7.84 6.68
C GLN A 82 -1.82 8.93 6.78
N SER A 83 -0.53 8.60 6.61
CA SER A 83 0.59 9.54 6.78
C SER A 83 0.56 10.28 8.12
N VAL A 84 0.24 9.55 9.19
CA VAL A 84 0.24 10.06 10.57
C VAL A 84 1.26 9.30 11.42
N GLU A 85 1.67 9.91 12.53
CA GLU A 85 2.48 9.21 13.53
C GLU A 85 1.67 8.09 14.19
N PRO A 86 2.28 6.94 14.56
CA PRO A 86 1.59 5.83 15.19
C PRO A 86 0.83 6.20 16.47
N GLN A 87 1.24 7.24 17.19
CA GLN A 87 0.56 7.73 18.39
C GLN A 87 -0.86 8.27 18.13
N PHE A 88 -1.17 8.66 16.89
CA PHE A 88 -2.51 9.09 16.48
C PHE A 88 -3.41 7.93 16.05
N ALA A 89 -2.88 6.71 15.96
CA ALA A 89 -3.61 5.50 15.62
C ALA A 89 -3.77 4.62 16.86
N THR A 90 -4.99 4.16 17.12
CA THR A 90 -5.32 3.25 18.23
C THR A 90 -5.91 1.98 17.66
N ALA A 91 -5.22 0.85 17.82
CA ALA A 91 -5.77 -0.47 17.50
C ALA A 91 -6.64 -0.99 18.63
N HIS A 92 -7.80 -1.52 18.28
CA HIS A 92 -8.76 -2.15 19.20
C HIS A 92 -8.52 -3.66 19.32
N PRO A 93 -9.18 -4.35 20.28
CA PRO A 93 -9.08 -5.79 20.38
C PRO A 93 -9.48 -6.51 19.07
N PRO A 94 -8.79 -7.61 18.71
CA PRO A 94 -9.11 -8.37 17.52
C PRO A 94 -10.48 -9.05 17.61
N VAL A 95 -11.21 -9.02 16.50
CA VAL A 95 -12.45 -9.79 16.30
C VAL A 95 -12.13 -10.95 15.35
N VAL A 96 -12.26 -12.18 15.86
CA VAL A 96 -12.05 -13.40 15.07
C VAL A 96 -13.40 -13.91 14.57
N ALA A 97 -13.54 -14.06 13.25
CA ALA A 97 -14.73 -14.60 12.62
C ALA A 97 -14.76 -16.14 12.69
N ALA A 98 -15.92 -16.73 12.37
CA ALA A 98 -16.10 -18.18 12.40
C ALA A 98 -15.21 -18.95 11.41
N ASP A 99 -14.76 -18.29 10.34
CA ASP A 99 -13.83 -18.86 9.34
C ASP A 99 -12.35 -18.75 9.78
N GLY A 100 -12.07 -18.18 10.95
CA GLY A 100 -10.74 -17.95 11.50
C GLY A 100 -10.08 -16.66 11.04
N SER A 101 -10.69 -15.90 10.12
CA SER A 101 -10.19 -14.57 9.76
C SER A 101 -10.25 -13.62 10.95
N THR A 102 -9.32 -12.68 11.00
CA THR A 102 -9.23 -11.69 12.08
C THR A 102 -9.40 -10.28 11.53
N THR A 103 -10.25 -9.49 12.16
CA THR A 103 -10.40 -8.06 11.89
C THR A 103 -9.97 -7.27 13.11
N ILE A 104 -9.11 -6.28 12.92
CA ILE A 104 -8.66 -5.36 13.95
C ILE A 104 -9.09 -3.96 13.52
N GLU A 105 -9.99 -3.36 14.29
CA GLU A 105 -10.37 -1.98 14.08
C GLU A 105 -9.24 -1.05 14.55
N VAL A 106 -8.91 -0.03 13.74
CA VAL A 106 -7.95 1.00 14.08
C VAL A 106 -8.58 2.36 13.89
N THR A 107 -8.60 3.16 14.95
CA THR A 107 -9.07 4.55 14.91
C THR A 107 -7.88 5.48 14.76
N VAL A 108 -7.92 6.35 13.76
CA VAL A 108 -6.99 7.48 13.62
C VAL A 108 -7.69 8.75 14.07
N ALA A 109 -7.16 9.39 15.11
CA ALA A 109 -7.64 10.66 15.62
C ALA A 109 -6.49 11.67 15.57
N LYS A 110 -6.52 12.54 14.56
CA LYS A 110 -5.58 13.65 14.41
C LYS A 110 -6.30 14.97 14.65
N ASP A 111 -5.64 15.86 15.37
CA ASP A 111 -6.21 17.15 15.74
C ASP A 111 -6.76 17.91 14.53
N GLY A 112 -8.02 18.32 14.62
CA GLY A 112 -8.71 19.10 13.59
C GLY A 112 -9.29 18.33 12.40
N GLU A 113 -9.03 17.02 12.25
CA GLU A 113 -9.53 16.22 11.10
C GLU A 113 -10.65 15.23 11.46
N GLY A 114 -10.98 15.10 12.75
CA GLY A 114 -11.95 14.13 13.25
C GLY A 114 -11.39 12.70 13.31
N ALA A 115 -12.12 11.82 13.99
CA ALA A 115 -11.73 10.42 14.09
C ALA A 115 -12.19 9.63 12.85
N LYS A 116 -11.28 8.84 12.26
CA LYS A 116 -11.57 7.91 11.16
C LYS A 116 -11.26 6.49 11.61
N THR A 117 -12.08 5.54 11.17
CA THR A 117 -11.95 4.15 11.57
C THR A 117 -11.65 3.27 10.36
N PHE A 118 -10.74 2.32 10.55
CA PHE A 118 -10.25 1.41 9.52
C PHE A 118 -10.27 -0.03 10.02
N ASP A 119 -10.61 -0.97 9.16
CA ASP A 119 -10.53 -2.40 9.42
C ASP A 119 -9.22 -2.94 8.84
N CYS A 120 -8.29 -3.33 9.70
CA CYS A 120 -7.15 -4.15 9.32
C CYS A 120 -7.58 -5.62 9.28
N ARG A 121 -7.39 -6.29 8.14
CA ARG A 121 -7.89 -7.65 7.91
C ARG A 121 -6.75 -8.66 7.79
N LEU A 122 -6.92 -9.78 8.46
CA LEU A 122 -6.06 -10.96 8.36
C LEU A 122 -6.89 -12.18 7.95
N ASP A 123 -6.33 -13.04 7.10
CA ASP A 123 -6.96 -14.31 6.76
C ASP A 123 -6.86 -15.32 7.91
N ALA A 124 -7.45 -16.51 7.73
CA ALA A 124 -7.41 -17.60 8.72
C ALA A 124 -6.00 -18.14 9.01
N SER A 125 -5.01 -17.81 8.17
CA SER A 125 -3.60 -18.13 8.37
C SER A 125 -2.84 -16.98 9.05
N ASN A 126 -3.54 -15.98 9.59
CA ASN A 126 -2.99 -14.75 10.16
C ASN A 126 -2.13 -13.94 9.17
N ARG A 127 -2.38 -14.04 7.86
CA ARG A 127 -1.68 -13.24 6.85
C ARG A 127 -2.46 -11.95 6.62
N PHE A 128 -1.76 -10.83 6.54
CA PHE A 128 -2.40 -9.55 6.30
C PHE A 128 -2.96 -9.48 4.87
N THR A 129 -4.25 -9.16 4.75
CA THR A 129 -4.96 -9.10 3.47
C THR A 129 -5.27 -7.67 3.03
N GLY A 130 -5.23 -6.71 3.95
CA GLY A 130 -5.40 -5.30 3.62
C GLY A 130 -6.00 -4.47 4.74
N VAL A 131 -6.17 -3.18 4.44
CA VAL A 131 -6.95 -2.25 5.26
C VAL A 131 -8.13 -1.75 4.44
N THR A 132 -9.32 -1.72 5.03
CA THR A 132 -10.52 -1.09 4.46
C THR A 132 -11.02 0.03 5.36
N THR A 133 -11.67 1.06 4.82
CA THR A 133 -12.40 2.02 5.66
C THR A 133 -13.56 1.31 6.33
N ALA A 134 -13.68 1.44 7.66
CA ALA A 134 -14.85 0.93 8.35
C ALA A 134 -16.07 1.72 7.86
N SER A 135 -16.97 1.04 7.16
CA SER A 135 -18.23 1.68 6.77
C SER A 135 -19.05 1.87 8.03
N ILE A 136 -19.43 3.10 8.34
CA ILE A 136 -20.36 3.40 9.42
C ILE A 136 -21.72 2.79 9.02
N GLN A 137 -21.96 1.53 9.38
CA GLN A 137 -23.29 0.95 9.29
C GLN A 137 -24.11 1.48 10.47
N GLY A 138 -24.67 2.67 10.27
CA GLY A 138 -25.77 3.19 11.09
C GLY A 138 -25.52 4.55 11.71
N ALA A 139 -26.03 5.59 11.06
CA ALA A 139 -26.88 6.55 11.73
C ALA A 139 -28.04 6.86 10.78
N LEU A 140 -29.25 6.53 11.24
CA LEU A 140 -30.56 6.80 10.62
C LEU A 140 -30.82 8.31 10.54
#